data_AF-A0A7J9R7G8-F1
#
_entry.id   AF-A0A7J9R7G8-F1
#
_cell.length_a   1.000
_cell.length_b   1.000
_cell.length_c   1.000
_cell.angle_alpha   90.00
_cell.angle_beta   90.00
_cell.angle_gamma   90.00
#
_symmetry.space_group_name_H-M   'P 1'
#
loop_
_entity.id
_entity.type
_entity.pdbx_description
1 polymer ?
#
loop_
_entity_poly.entity_id
_entity_poly.type
_entity_poly.pdbx_seq_one_letter_code
_entity_poly.pdbx_strand_id
1 'polypeptide(L)' 'MNFNCVFPSCSYKRNGIEEEEFLNHLKEEHHAEMLDISKKENMPINMVQMITISNSKVFINS' A
#
# COMPACT_ATOMS: atom_id res chain seq x y z
N MET A 1 -9.73 -6.65 -11.60
CA MET A 1 -8.69 -7.57 -11.10
C MET A 1 -9.12 -8.09 -9.74
N ASN A 2 -8.95 -9.38 -9.44
CA ASN A 2 -9.23 -9.93 -8.11
C ASN A 2 -8.01 -9.63 -7.21
N PHE A 3 -7.95 -8.42 -6.65
CA PHE A 3 -6.88 -8.06 -5.72
C PHE A 3 -7.07 -8.87 -4.44
N ASN A 4 -5.99 -9.47 -3.93
CA ASN A 4 -5.97 -9.93 -2.55
C ASN A 4 -5.78 -8.70 -1.64
N CYS A 5 -6.87 -7.94 -1.50
CA CYS A 5 -6.94 -6.55 -1.06
C CYS A 5 -7.28 -6.46 0.44
N VAL A 6 -6.35 -6.89 1.30
CA VAL A 6 -6.50 -6.74 2.75
C VAL A 6 -5.38 -5.86 3.25
N PHE A 7 -5.67 -4.59 3.56
CA PHE A 7 -4.69 -3.67 4.11
C PHE A 7 -4.32 -4.07 5.55
N PRO A 8 -3.03 -4.06 5.96
CA PRO A 8 -1.82 -3.60 5.24
C PRO A 8 -1.10 -4.69 4.42
N SER A 9 -1.71 -5.87 4.24
CA SER A 9 -1.13 -7.01 3.52
C SER A 9 -1.28 -6.94 2.00
N CYS A 10 -1.86 -5.87 1.46
CA CYS A 10 -1.99 -5.64 0.01
C CYS A 10 -0.59 -5.47 -0.62
N SER A 11 -0.29 -6.22 -1.69
CA SER A 11 1.02 -6.26 -2.32
C SER A 11 0.93 -6.29 -3.84
N TYR A 12 1.62 -5.37 -4.51
CA TYR A 12 1.65 -5.32 -5.98
C TYR A 12 2.26 -6.58 -6.61
N LYS A 13 3.31 -7.17 -5.99
CA LYS A 13 3.93 -8.40 -6.50
C LYS A 13 3.00 -9.61 -6.46
N ARG A 14 2.15 -9.73 -5.42
CA ARG A 14 1.15 -10.81 -5.35
C ARG A 14 0.04 -10.64 -6.37
N ASN A 15 -0.27 -9.40 -6.72
CA ASN A 15 -1.32 -9.07 -7.68
C ASN A 15 -0.81 -9.02 -9.13
N GLY A 16 0.51 -9.12 -9.36
CA GLY A 16 1.12 -9.12 -10.69
C GLY A 16 0.96 -7.81 -11.46
N ILE A 17 0.89 -6.69 -10.73
CA ILE A 17 0.64 -5.34 -11.28
C ILE A 17 1.91 -4.48 -11.21
N GLU A 18 1.94 -3.38 -11.93
CA GLU A 18 3.04 -2.41 -11.85
C GLU A 18 2.94 -1.53 -10.58
N GLU A 19 4.06 -0.88 -10.21
CA GLU A 19 4.10 0.04 -9.07
C GLU A 19 3.16 1.23 -9.25
N GLU A 20 3.02 1.74 -10.48
CA GLU A 20 2.08 2.83 -10.81
C GLU A 20 0.62 2.40 -10.64
N GLU A 21 0.27 1.19 -11.09
CA GLU A 21 -1.06 0.62 -10.88
C GLU A 21 -1.36 0.41 -9.40
N PHE A 22 -0.36 -0.02 -8.62
CA PHE A 22 -0.50 -0.15 -7.17
C PHE A 22 -0.64 1.20 -6.46
N LEU A 23 0.06 2.23 -6.94
CA LEU A 23 -0.07 3.59 -6.43
C LEU A 23 -1.48 4.13 -6.62
N ASN A 24 -2.08 3.89 -7.79
CA ASN A 24 -3.46 4.29 -8.07
C ASN A 24 -4.43 3.50 -7.19
N HIS A 25 -4.25 2.18 -7.08
CA HIS A 25 -5.03 1.34 -6.19
C HIS A 25 -5.00 1.82 -4.73
N LEU A 26 -3.83 2.17 -4.19
CA LEU A 26 -3.73 2.70 -2.82
C LEU A 26 -4.50 4.01 -2.66
N LYS A 27 -4.48 4.89 -3.67
CA LYS A 27 -5.18 6.18 -3.64
C LYS A 27 -6.69 6.05 -3.78
N GLU A 28 -7.17 5.04 -4.51
CA GLU A 28 -8.60 4.83 -4.76
C GLU A 28 -9.25 3.99 -3.66
N GLU A 29 -8.60 2.90 -3.25
CA GLU A 29 -9.21 1.88 -2.39
C GLU A 29 -8.74 1.96 -0.92
N HIS A 30 -7.55 2.52 -0.66
CA HIS A 30 -6.94 2.52 0.68
C HIS A 30 -6.60 3.92 1.22
N HIS A 31 -7.17 4.97 0.64
CA HIS A 31 -6.85 6.34 1.05
C HIS A 31 -7.27 6.64 2.49
N ALA A 32 -8.43 6.11 2.91
CA ALA A 32 -8.94 6.30 4.27
C ALA A 32 -8.02 5.64 5.31
N GLU A 33 -7.58 4.40 5.07
CA GLU A 33 -6.66 3.68 5.95
C GLU A 33 -5.29 4.39 6.03
N MET A 34 -4.79 4.89 4.90
CA MET A 34 -3.55 5.68 4.90
C MET A 34 -3.69 7.01 5.65
N LEU A 35 -4.84 7.68 5.56
CA LEU A 35 -5.14 8.89 6.34
C LEU A 35 -5.21 8.59 7.83
N ASP A 36 -5.81 7.47 8.22
CA ASP A 36 -5.92 7.08 9.63
C ASP A 36 -4.54 6.77 10.23
N ILE A 37 -3.68 6.06 9.50
CA ILE A 37 -2.28 5.85 9.91
C ILE A 37 -1.52 7.17 9.96
N SER A 38 -1.67 8.02 8.94
CA SER A 38 -1.02 9.33 8.88
C SER A 38 -1.33 10.17 10.13
N LYS A 39 -2.60 10.20 10.54
CA LYS A 39 -3.03 10.89 11.77
C LYS A 39 -2.52 10.20 13.04
N LYS A 40 -2.66 8.88 13.12
CA LYS A 40 -2.29 8.10 14.31
C LYS A 40 -0.79 8.17 14.60
N GLU A 41 0.03 8.04 13.57
CA GLU A 41 1.48 8.01 13.67
C GLU A 41 2.11 9.41 13.51
N ASN A 42 1.28 10.45 13.33
CA ASN A 42 1.71 11.83 13.07
C ASN A 42 2.75 11.92 11.92
N MET A 43 2.48 11.21 10.82
CA MET A 43 3.32 11.15 9.64
C MET A 43 2.59 11.72 8.42
N PRO A 44 3.29 12.35 7.45
CA PRO A 44 2.68 12.75 6.19
C PRO A 44 2.11 11.53 5.43
N ILE A 45 0.95 11.68 4.79
CA ILE A 45 0.33 10.60 4.02
C ILE A 45 1.26 10.04 2.92
N ASN A 46 2.08 10.89 2.29
CA ASN A 46 3.07 10.47 1.32
C ASN A 46 4.10 9.50 1.92
N MET A 47 4.45 9.68 3.20
CA MET A 47 5.38 8.80 3.90
C MET A 47 4.75 7.43 4.18
N VAL A 48 3.47 7.41 4.59
CA VAL A 48 2.69 6.17 4.76
C VAL A 48 2.59 5.39 3.46
N GLN A 49 2.36 6.09 2.34
CA GLN A 49 2.33 5.51 1.01
C GLN A 49 3.69 4.89 0.62
N MET A 50 4.80 5.62 0.82
CA MET A 50 6.15 5.08 0.55
C MET A 50 6.48 3.85 1.39
N ILE A 51 6.11 3.83 2.67
CA ILE A 51 6.30 2.68 3.55
C ILE A 51 5.48 1.48 3.05
N THR A 52 4.22 1.70 2.65
CA THR A 52 3.35 0.65 2.13
C THR A 52 3.92 0.03 0.85
N ILE A 53 4.39 0.85 -0.08
CA ILE A 53 5.08 0.40 -1.30
C ILE A 53 6.36 -0.35 -0.95
N SER A 54 7.17 0.17 -0.03
CA SER A 54 8.42 -0.49 0.38
C SER A 54 8.15 -1.86 1.02
N ASN A 55 7.15 -1.96 1.89
CA ASN A 55 6.74 -3.23 2.49
C ASN A 55 6.23 -4.22 1.44
N SER A 56 5.50 -3.74 0.44
CA SER A 56 5.04 -4.58 -0.67
C SER A 56 6.17 -5.12 -1.56
N LYS A 57 7.37 -4.51 -1.52
CA LYS A 57 8.61 -4.96 -2.18
C LYS A 57 9.38 -6.01 -1.37
N VAL A 58 9.31 -5.95 -0.03
CA VAL A 58 10.25 -6.63 0.89
C VAL A 58 9.86 -8.08 1.24
N PHE A 59 8.66 -8.56 0.94
CA PHE A 59 8.24 -9.96 1.23
C PHE A 59 8.73 -11.02 0.24
N ILE A 60 10.04 -11.07 -0.05
CA ILE A 60 10.65 -12.08 -0.95
C ILE A 60 11.89 -12.74 -0.35
N ASN A 61 12.06 -12.69 0.97
CA ASN A 61 13.06 -13.53 1.65
C ASN A 61 12.45 -14.13 2.94
N SER A 62 11.42 -14.96 2.77
CA SER A 62 11.04 -16.01 3.74
C SER A 62 10.59 -17.24 2.98
#